data_AF-A0A8C5D334-F1
#
_entry.id   AF-A0A8C5D334-F1
#
_cell.length_a   1.000
_cell.length_b   1.000
_cell.length_c   1.000
_cell.angle_alpha   90.00
_cell.angle_beta   90.00
_cell.angle_gamma   90.00
#
_symmetry.space_group_name_H-M   'P 1'
#
loop_
_entity.id
_entity.type
_entity.pdbx_description
1 polymer ?
#
loop_
_entity_poly.entity_id
_entity_poly.type
_entity_poly.pdbx_seq_one_letter_code
_entity_poly.pdbx_strand_id
1 'polypeptide(L)'
;SISAEHVLDLPIREDPPTSPKEAWYHQMDTPTVERTDIQKKRQNKDLMELQSLIDAHFECRKKEEEEMIALKERIEKRRAERNEQQRIRAEQDKERQARREVRSKELDAQRKADDEAKKKNALSSMGSGFSSHLQRIDQKRGKKQTEREKKKKVLAERCKPLDIDNFSDDKLRETAKEMWQVLFDLEAIKYDKLLSLPRSKYLFMVIVFQTFAKIFTGD
;
A
#
# COMPACT_ATOMS: atom_id res chain seq x y z
N SER A 1 -39.53 91.03 69.07
CA SER A 1 -38.41 91.52 68.25
C SER A 1 -37.15 90.85 68.77
N ILE A 2 -36.33 90.07 68.05
CA ILE A 2 -36.23 89.60 66.66
C ILE A 2 -35.57 88.21 66.75
N SER A 3 -35.96 87.29 65.86
CA SER A 3 -35.46 85.91 65.70
C SER A 3 -33.98 85.81 65.32
N ALA A 4 -33.33 84.69 65.65
CA ALA A 4 -32.20 84.16 64.87
C ALA A 4 -32.07 82.64 65.08
N GLU A 5 -32.46 81.92 64.04
CA GLU A 5 -32.16 80.52 63.78
C GLU A 5 -30.69 80.33 63.33
N HIS A 6 -30.32 79.07 63.09
CA HIS A 6 -29.14 78.60 62.34
C HIS A 6 -27.80 78.56 63.08
N VAL A 7 -27.54 77.43 63.74
CA VAL A 7 -26.19 76.87 63.82
C VAL A 7 -26.16 75.70 62.84
N LEU A 8 -25.61 75.97 61.66
CA LEU A 8 -25.35 75.01 60.60
C LEU A 8 -24.18 74.10 60.98
N ASP A 9 -24.31 72.82 60.65
CA ASP A 9 -23.21 71.89 60.42
C ASP A 9 -22.17 72.54 59.50
N LEU A 10 -21.00 72.84 60.05
CA LEU A 10 -19.85 73.25 59.26
C LEU A 10 -19.06 71.99 58.84
N PRO A 11 -18.67 71.87 57.56
CA PRO A 11 -17.80 70.78 57.13
C PRO A 11 -16.44 70.94 57.82
N ILE A 12 -15.92 69.84 58.38
CA ILE A 12 -14.56 69.78 58.94
C ILE A 12 -13.60 70.22 57.84
N ARG A 13 -13.10 71.43 57.95
CA ARG A 13 -12.06 71.98 57.10
C ARG A 13 -10.75 71.50 57.71
N GLU A 14 -10.10 70.52 57.10
CA GLU A 14 -8.77 70.11 57.56
C GLU A 14 -7.80 71.28 57.37
N ASP A 15 -7.21 71.72 58.48
CA ASP A 15 -6.21 72.78 58.49
C ASP A 15 -4.94 72.32 57.74
N PRO A 16 -4.28 73.20 56.96
CA PRO A 16 -3.02 72.86 56.32
C PRO A 16 -1.92 72.60 57.36
N PRO A 17 -1.02 71.62 57.14
CA PRO A 17 -0.09 71.15 58.15
C PRO A 17 0.80 72.29 58.66
N THR A 18 0.75 72.51 59.97
CA THR A 18 1.41 73.64 60.65
C THR A 18 2.91 73.45 60.91
N SER A 19 3.50 72.37 60.40
CA SER A 19 4.93 72.12 60.60
C SER A 19 5.61 71.41 59.42
N PRO A 20 6.82 71.83 59.00
CA PRO A 20 7.58 71.13 57.96
C PRO A 20 7.70 69.63 58.21
N LYS A 21 7.90 69.23 59.47
CA LYS A 21 7.98 67.83 59.92
C LYS A 21 6.69 67.03 59.66
N GLU A 22 5.49 67.62 59.74
CA GLU A 22 4.22 66.95 59.44
C GLU A 22 4.01 66.76 57.93
N ALA A 23 4.46 67.72 57.12
CA ALA A 23 4.48 67.57 55.66
C ALA A 23 5.43 66.46 55.18
N TRP A 24 6.56 66.27 55.87
CA TRP A 24 7.48 65.15 55.62
C TRP A 24 6.85 63.79 55.95
N TYR A 25 6.02 63.68 56.99
CA TYR A 25 5.32 62.43 57.32
C TYR A 25 4.24 62.07 56.27
N HIS A 26 3.47 63.05 55.77
CA HIS A 26 2.51 62.81 54.67
C HIS A 26 3.18 62.43 53.34
N GLN A 27 4.37 62.94 53.05
CA GLN A 27 5.16 62.57 51.86
C GLN A 27 5.74 61.15 51.95
N MET A 28 5.85 60.57 53.15
CA MET A 28 6.46 59.26 53.43
C MET A 28 5.45 58.12 53.62
N ASP A 29 4.13 58.39 53.55
CA ASP A 29 3.04 57.39 53.60
C ASP A 29 2.59 56.91 52.19
N THR A 30 3.11 57.50 51.12
CA THR A 30 2.93 57.04 49.73
C THR A 30 3.79 55.84 49.26
N PRO A 31 4.99 55.53 49.81
CA PRO A 31 5.87 54.50 49.27
C PRO A 31 5.47 53.07 49.64
N THR A 32 4.50 52.88 50.54
CA THR A 32 3.90 51.57 50.85
C THR A 32 2.79 51.22 49.86
N VAL A 33 1.92 52.18 49.54
CA VAL A 33 0.85 52.03 48.54
C VAL A 33 1.45 51.75 47.16
N GLU A 34 2.42 52.56 46.71
CA GLU A 34 3.10 52.35 45.41
C GLU A 34 3.81 51.00 45.30
N ARG A 35 4.42 50.49 46.38
CA ARG A 35 5.10 49.20 46.39
C ARG A 35 4.12 48.03 46.30
N THR A 36 2.94 48.14 46.93
CA THR A 36 1.87 47.15 46.78
C THR A 36 1.25 47.18 45.38
N ASP A 37 1.17 48.34 44.75
CA ASP A 37 0.67 48.48 43.38
C ASP A 37 1.62 47.87 42.35
N ILE A 38 2.93 47.97 42.56
CA ILE A 38 3.94 47.28 41.74
C ILE A 38 3.79 45.76 41.84
N GLN A 39 3.58 45.24 43.05
CA GLN A 39 3.39 43.80 43.26
C GLN A 39 2.12 43.29 42.59
N LYS A 40 1.00 44.02 42.71
CA LYS A 40 -0.27 43.68 42.05
C LYS A 40 -0.15 43.74 40.53
N LYS A 41 0.51 44.76 39.97
CA LYS A 41 0.75 44.86 38.52
C LYS A 41 1.62 43.71 38.01
N ARG A 42 2.63 43.29 38.78
CA ARG A 42 3.45 42.11 38.47
C ARG A 42 2.60 40.83 38.46
N GLN A 43 1.84 40.57 39.52
CA GLN A 43 0.97 39.40 39.60
C GLN A 43 -0.07 39.38 38.46
N ASN A 44 -0.67 40.52 38.13
CA ASN A 44 -1.63 40.60 37.04
C ASN A 44 -0.97 40.35 35.68
N LYS A 45 0.26 40.85 35.47
CA LYS A 45 1.04 40.57 34.27
C LYS A 45 1.38 39.08 34.17
N ASP A 46 1.87 38.48 35.24
CA ASP A 46 2.23 37.06 35.28
C ASP A 46 0.99 36.17 35.03
N LEU A 47 -0.17 36.55 35.55
CA LEU A 47 -1.45 35.87 35.28
C LEU A 47 -1.88 36.00 33.81
N MET A 48 -1.72 37.18 33.20
CA MET A 48 -2.03 37.37 31.78
C MET A 48 -1.06 36.61 30.87
N GLU A 49 0.23 36.60 31.18
CA GLU A 49 1.24 35.83 30.45
C GLU A 49 0.97 34.33 30.56
N LEU A 50 0.62 33.86 31.77
CA LEU A 50 0.24 32.46 31.98
C LEU A 50 -1.00 32.08 31.16
N GLN A 51 -2.04 32.91 31.15
CA GLN A 51 -3.23 32.67 30.33
C GLN A 51 -2.88 32.65 28.83
N SER A 52 -2.05 33.58 28.37
CA SER A 52 -1.60 33.60 26.97
C SER A 52 -0.79 32.36 26.59
N LEU A 53 0.05 31.84 27.49
CA LEU A 53 0.82 30.61 27.27
C LEU A 53 -0.09 29.38 27.21
N ILE A 54 -1.11 29.32 28.08
CA ILE A 54 -2.12 28.26 28.08
C ILE A 54 -2.88 28.26 26.76
N ASP A 55 -3.38 29.41 26.33
CA ASP A 55 -4.15 29.53 25.09
C ASP A 55 -3.28 29.19 23.87
N ALA A 56 -2.03 29.67 23.84
CA ALA A 56 -1.08 29.34 22.78
C ALA A 56 -0.77 27.83 22.72
N HIS A 57 -0.65 27.16 23.87
CA HIS A 57 -0.42 25.71 23.92
C HIS A 57 -1.61 24.93 23.36
N PHE A 58 -2.84 25.28 23.76
CA PHE A 58 -4.05 24.63 23.26
C PHE A 58 -4.28 24.88 21.78
N GLU A 59 -4.09 26.11 21.30
CA GLU A 59 -4.22 26.44 19.88
C GLU A 59 -3.15 25.74 19.03
N CYS A 60 -1.92 25.64 19.53
CA CYS A 60 -0.85 24.89 18.86
C CYS A 60 -1.23 23.41 18.75
N ARG A 61 -1.59 22.78 19.88
CA ARG A 61 -2.01 21.36 19.90
C ARG A 61 -3.20 21.08 19.01
N LYS A 62 -4.20 21.96 19.01
CA LYS A 62 -5.41 21.81 18.20
C LYS A 62 -5.07 21.85 16.71
N LYS A 63 -4.23 22.78 16.27
CA LYS A 63 -3.77 22.84 14.88
C LYS A 63 -2.98 21.59 14.49
N GLU A 64 -2.05 21.15 15.34
CA GLU A 64 -1.31 19.90 15.10
C GLU A 64 -2.24 18.69 15.01
N GLU A 65 -3.26 18.59 15.86
CA GLU A 65 -4.24 17.51 15.83
C GLU A 65 -5.09 17.55 14.55
N GLU A 66 -5.57 18.72 14.14
CA GLU A 66 -6.29 18.91 12.88
C GLU A 66 -5.44 18.52 11.66
N GLU A 67 -4.16 18.92 11.62
CA GLU A 67 -3.22 18.52 10.57
C GLU A 67 -2.96 17.01 10.56
N MET A 68 -2.81 16.40 11.74
CA MET A 68 -2.63 14.96 11.86
C MET A 68 -3.86 14.17 11.43
N ILE A 69 -5.06 14.66 11.73
CA ILE A 69 -6.33 14.07 11.27
C ILE A 69 -6.42 14.20 9.74
N ALA A 70 -6.22 15.40 9.19
CA ALA A 70 -6.28 15.64 7.74
C ALA A 70 -5.27 14.77 6.97
N LEU A 71 -4.07 14.56 7.53
CA LEU A 71 -3.07 13.69 6.94
C LEU A 71 -3.49 12.22 6.96
N LYS A 72 -4.04 11.74 8.09
CA LYS A 72 -4.58 10.37 8.22
C LYS A 72 -5.71 10.13 7.22
N GLU A 73 -6.67 11.04 7.12
CA GLU A 73 -7.76 10.96 6.14
C GLU A 73 -7.23 10.88 4.70
N ARG A 74 -6.21 11.68 4.35
CA ARG A 74 -5.59 11.64 3.01
C ARG A 74 -4.87 10.32 2.74
N ILE A 75 -4.24 9.72 3.75
CA ILE A 75 -3.61 8.40 3.63
C ILE A 75 -4.67 7.31 3.48
N GLU A 76 -5.73 7.36 4.27
CA GLU A 76 -6.83 6.41 4.24
C GLU A 76 -7.56 6.46 2.90
N LYS A 77 -7.87 7.66 2.39
CA LYS A 77 -8.43 7.86 1.05
C LYS A 77 -7.57 7.23 -0.04
N ARG A 78 -6.24 7.45 -0.01
CA ARG A 78 -5.31 6.85 -0.98
C ARG A 78 -5.19 5.33 -0.84
N ARG A 79 -5.36 4.78 0.37
CA ARG A 79 -5.41 3.32 0.59
C ARG A 79 -6.71 2.73 0.04
N ALA A 80 -7.85 3.36 0.33
CA ALA A 80 -9.15 2.96 -0.19
C ALA A 80 -9.18 2.99 -1.72
N GLU A 81 -8.63 4.04 -2.35
CA GLU A 81 -8.55 4.15 -3.80
C GLU A 81 -7.68 3.04 -4.42
N ARG A 82 -6.52 2.73 -3.82
CA ARG A 82 -5.67 1.61 -4.28
C ARG A 82 -6.40 0.26 -4.16
N ASN A 83 -7.09 0.03 -3.04
CA ASN A 83 -7.85 -1.19 -2.82
C ASN A 83 -8.99 -1.33 -3.85
N GLU A 84 -9.70 -0.23 -4.14
CA GLU A 84 -10.77 -0.23 -5.14
C GLU A 84 -10.22 -0.46 -6.56
N GLN A 85 -9.09 0.17 -6.92
CA GLN A 85 -8.42 -0.12 -8.18
C GLN A 85 -8.03 -1.60 -8.30
N GLN A 86 -7.58 -2.22 -7.20
CA GLN A 86 -7.24 -3.64 -7.18
C GLN A 86 -8.48 -4.52 -7.33
N ARG A 87 -9.60 -4.16 -6.69
CA ARG A 87 -10.89 -4.83 -6.84
C ARG A 87 -11.40 -4.79 -8.27
N ILE A 88 -11.37 -3.62 -8.91
CA ILE A 88 -11.77 -3.43 -10.31
C ILE A 88 -10.89 -4.27 -11.24
N ARG A 89 -9.57 -4.26 -11.06
CA ARG A 89 -8.66 -5.10 -11.88
C ARG A 89 -8.96 -6.59 -11.71
N ALA A 90 -9.18 -7.05 -10.48
CA ALA A 90 -9.52 -8.44 -10.19
C ALA A 90 -10.87 -8.85 -10.83
N GLU A 91 -11.87 -7.96 -10.79
CA GLU A 91 -13.18 -8.19 -11.41
C GLU A 91 -13.07 -8.25 -12.94
N GLN A 92 -12.35 -7.32 -13.56
CA GLN A 92 -12.11 -7.32 -15.01
C GLN A 92 -11.31 -8.54 -15.48
N ASP A 93 -10.35 -9.03 -14.68
CA ASP A 93 -9.63 -10.27 -14.97
C ASP A 93 -10.56 -11.49 -14.86
N LYS A 94 -11.40 -11.53 -13.82
CA LYS A 94 -12.39 -12.60 -13.63
C LYS A 94 -13.41 -12.62 -14.77
N GLU A 95 -13.88 -11.46 -15.22
CA GLU A 95 -14.80 -11.35 -16.36
C GLU A 95 -14.14 -11.81 -17.67
N ARG A 96 -12.89 -11.38 -17.94
CA ARG A 96 -12.13 -11.83 -19.12
C ARG A 96 -11.93 -13.34 -19.11
N GLN A 97 -11.64 -13.91 -17.94
CA GLN A 97 -11.50 -15.35 -17.76
C GLN A 97 -12.83 -16.07 -17.98
N ALA A 98 -13.93 -15.59 -17.37
CA ALA A 98 -15.26 -16.14 -17.56
C ALA A 98 -15.70 -16.10 -19.04
N ARG A 99 -15.44 -15.01 -19.77
CA ARG A 99 -15.75 -14.90 -21.20
C ARG A 99 -14.97 -15.89 -22.06
N ARG A 100 -13.70 -16.16 -21.71
CA ARG A 100 -12.89 -17.19 -22.38
C ARG A 100 -13.43 -18.59 -22.10
N GLU A 101 -13.83 -18.86 -20.86
CA GLU A 101 -14.40 -20.14 -20.46
C GLU A 101 -15.76 -20.39 -21.12
N VAL A 102 -16.64 -19.39 -21.20
CA VAL A 102 -17.91 -19.49 -21.92
C VAL A 102 -17.67 -19.78 -23.40
N ARG A 103 -16.76 -19.06 -24.06
CA ARG A 103 -16.41 -19.34 -25.46
C ARG A 103 -15.82 -20.74 -25.65
N SER A 104 -15.00 -21.21 -24.71
CA SER A 104 -14.46 -22.58 -24.75
C SER A 104 -15.56 -23.63 -24.58
N LYS A 105 -16.51 -23.41 -23.66
CA LYS A 105 -17.65 -24.30 -23.43
C LYS A 105 -18.59 -24.33 -24.64
N GLU A 106 -18.82 -23.18 -25.28
CA GLU A 106 -19.59 -23.07 -26.52
C GLU A 106 -18.93 -23.87 -27.66
N LEU A 107 -17.62 -23.71 -27.85
CA LEU A 107 -16.86 -24.44 -28.87
C LEU A 107 -16.80 -25.95 -28.58
N ASP A 108 -16.69 -26.36 -27.31
CA ASP A 108 -16.72 -27.77 -26.92
C ASP A 108 -18.13 -28.38 -27.07
N ALA A 109 -19.19 -27.60 -26.83
CA ALA A 109 -20.57 -28.02 -27.09
C ALA A 109 -20.83 -28.15 -28.59
N GLN A 110 -20.36 -27.20 -29.40
CA GLN A 110 -20.47 -27.25 -30.85
C GLN A 110 -19.69 -28.44 -31.44
N ARG A 111 -18.47 -28.71 -30.95
CA ARG A 111 -17.70 -29.89 -31.36
C ARG A 111 -18.40 -31.20 -31.01
N LYS A 112 -19.01 -31.30 -29.82
CA LYS A 112 -19.80 -32.48 -29.44
C LYS A 112 -21.02 -32.65 -30.34
N ALA A 113 -21.73 -31.57 -30.65
CA ALA A 113 -22.87 -31.60 -31.58
C ALA A 113 -22.43 -32.01 -32.99
N ASP A 114 -21.31 -31.48 -33.49
CA ASP A 114 -20.72 -31.86 -34.78
C ASP A 114 -20.25 -33.31 -34.81
N ASP A 115 -19.62 -33.81 -33.74
CA ASP A 115 -19.17 -35.20 -33.63
C ASP A 115 -20.37 -36.16 -33.54
N GLU A 116 -21.45 -35.76 -32.87
CA GLU A 116 -22.69 -36.54 -32.80
C GLU A 116 -23.45 -36.53 -34.14
N ALA A 117 -23.49 -35.40 -34.83
CA ALA A 117 -24.02 -35.29 -36.19
C ALA A 117 -23.19 -36.10 -37.19
N LYS A 118 -21.85 -36.06 -37.10
CA LYS A 118 -20.94 -36.89 -37.91
C LYS A 118 -21.05 -38.35 -37.55
N LYS A 119 -21.24 -38.73 -36.28
CA LYS A 119 -21.49 -40.11 -35.86
C LYS A 119 -22.81 -40.61 -36.42
N LYS A 120 -23.88 -39.81 -36.37
CA LYS A 120 -25.16 -40.13 -37.00
C LYS A 120 -25.00 -40.28 -38.51
N ASN A 121 -24.34 -39.33 -39.18
CA ASN A 121 -24.09 -39.36 -40.62
C ASN A 121 -23.18 -40.53 -41.03
N ALA A 122 -22.14 -40.85 -40.25
CA ALA A 122 -21.25 -41.98 -40.50
C ALA A 122 -21.94 -43.32 -40.23
N LEU A 123 -22.77 -43.43 -39.20
CA LEU A 123 -23.63 -44.61 -39.00
C LEU A 123 -24.64 -44.76 -40.15
N SER A 124 -25.06 -43.66 -40.77
CA SER A 124 -25.90 -43.67 -41.98
C SER A 124 -25.11 -43.86 -43.30
N SER A 125 -23.79 -43.62 -43.30
CA SER A 125 -22.95 -43.57 -44.52
C SER A 125 -21.91 -44.69 -44.61
N MET A 126 -21.64 -45.45 -43.54
CA MET A 126 -20.57 -46.44 -43.54
C MET A 126 -21.07 -47.85 -43.83
N GLY A 127 -21.19 -48.13 -45.13
CA GLY A 127 -20.59 -49.34 -45.67
C GLY A 127 -19.05 -49.25 -45.58
N SER A 128 -18.45 -50.17 -44.84
CA SER A 128 -17.10 -50.75 -45.06
C SER A 128 -15.80 -49.91 -44.98
N GLY A 129 -15.60 -49.03 -43.99
CA GLY A 129 -14.28 -48.37 -43.80
C GLY A 129 -13.94 -47.86 -42.39
N PHE A 130 -14.76 -48.17 -41.38
CA PHE A 130 -14.78 -47.50 -40.07
C PHE A 130 -13.61 -47.85 -39.12
N SER A 131 -12.85 -48.90 -39.42
CA SER A 131 -11.91 -49.50 -38.45
C SER A 131 -10.65 -48.65 -38.16
N SER A 132 -10.08 -47.96 -39.15
CA SER A 132 -8.81 -47.22 -38.96
C SER A 132 -8.97 -45.81 -38.38
N HIS A 133 -10.14 -45.18 -38.55
CA HIS A 133 -10.39 -43.81 -38.11
C HIS A 133 -10.63 -43.72 -36.59
N LEU A 134 -11.31 -44.72 -36.03
CA LEU A 134 -11.58 -44.80 -34.60
C LEU A 134 -10.30 -44.89 -33.74
N GLN A 135 -9.30 -45.62 -34.20
CA GLN A 135 -8.04 -45.82 -33.46
C GLN A 135 -7.20 -44.53 -33.37
N ARG A 136 -7.35 -43.60 -34.34
CA ARG A 136 -6.72 -42.27 -34.31
C ARG A 136 -7.46 -41.27 -33.41
N ILE A 137 -8.78 -41.45 -33.23
CA ILE A 137 -9.61 -40.58 -32.38
C ILE A 137 -9.41 -40.91 -30.91
N ASP A 138 -9.30 -42.21 -30.56
CA ASP A 138 -9.16 -42.62 -29.16
C ASP A 138 -7.81 -42.18 -28.56
N GLN A 139 -6.73 -42.20 -29.34
CA GLN A 139 -5.43 -41.65 -28.94
C GLN A 139 -5.41 -40.11 -28.76
N LYS A 140 -6.39 -39.39 -29.33
CA LYS A 140 -6.52 -37.94 -29.20
C LYS A 140 -7.46 -37.51 -28.06
N ARG A 141 -8.20 -38.44 -27.46
CA ARG A 141 -9.21 -38.14 -26.43
C ARG A 141 -8.64 -37.98 -25.01
N GLY A 142 -7.38 -38.40 -24.80
CA GLY A 142 -6.58 -37.95 -23.66
C GLY A 142 -5.99 -36.57 -23.98
N LYS A 143 -6.43 -35.54 -23.26
CA LYS A 143 -5.92 -34.16 -23.37
C LYS A 143 -4.43 -34.16 -22.98
N LYS A 144 -3.54 -34.51 -23.92
CA LYS A 144 -2.08 -34.51 -23.69
C LYS A 144 -1.71 -33.09 -23.30
N GLN A 145 -1.29 -32.91 -22.05
CA GLN A 145 -0.86 -31.63 -21.52
C GLN A 145 0.19 -31.05 -22.46
N THR A 146 -0.07 -29.85 -22.98
CA THR A 146 0.85 -29.24 -23.94
C THR A 146 2.18 -28.93 -23.25
N GLU A 147 3.30 -28.95 -23.98
CA GLU A 147 4.60 -28.55 -23.42
C GLU A 147 4.56 -27.13 -22.82
N ARG A 148 3.70 -26.26 -23.36
CA ARG A 148 3.41 -24.93 -22.82
C ARG A 148 2.76 -25.00 -21.43
N GLU A 149 1.79 -25.87 -21.23
CA GLU A 149 1.12 -26.08 -19.95
C GLU A 149 2.05 -26.73 -18.92
N LYS A 150 2.89 -27.69 -19.33
CA LYS A 150 3.90 -28.30 -18.45
C LYS A 150 4.91 -27.26 -17.99
N LYS A 151 5.45 -26.44 -18.91
CA LYS A 151 6.36 -25.33 -18.57
C LYS A 151 5.69 -24.36 -17.62
N LYS A 152 4.43 -23.97 -17.87
CA LYS A 152 3.69 -23.05 -17.00
C LYS A 152 3.49 -23.63 -15.60
N LYS A 153 3.15 -24.92 -15.49
CA LYS A 153 3.00 -25.63 -14.22
C LYS A 153 4.31 -25.66 -13.45
N VAL A 154 5.41 -26.08 -14.08
CA VAL A 154 6.74 -26.14 -13.44
C VAL A 154 7.24 -24.76 -13.01
N LEU A 155 6.99 -23.71 -13.81
CA LEU A 155 7.35 -22.34 -13.41
C LEU A 155 6.52 -21.85 -12.24
N ALA A 156 5.22 -22.14 -12.20
CA ALA A 156 4.36 -21.79 -11.07
C ALA A 156 4.79 -22.51 -9.78
N GLU A 157 5.22 -23.77 -9.86
CA GLU A 157 5.76 -24.52 -8.72
C GLU A 157 7.09 -23.95 -8.20
N ARG A 158 7.90 -23.37 -9.08
CA ARG A 158 9.19 -22.75 -8.73
C ARG A 158 9.06 -21.31 -8.23
N CYS A 159 8.04 -20.58 -8.70
CA CYS A 159 7.76 -19.22 -8.27
C CYS A 159 7.08 -19.23 -6.91
N LYS A 160 7.87 -19.02 -5.85
CA LYS A 160 7.34 -18.78 -4.51
C LYS A 160 6.76 -17.35 -4.45
N PRO A 161 5.46 -17.18 -4.14
CA PRO A 161 4.92 -15.85 -3.88
C PRO A 161 5.56 -15.30 -2.60
N LEU A 162 6.00 -14.05 -2.64
CA LEU A 162 6.58 -13.35 -1.50
C LEU A 162 5.56 -12.35 -0.98
N ASP A 163 5.24 -12.47 0.30
CA ASP A 163 4.47 -11.47 1.04
C ASP A 163 5.46 -10.57 1.79
N ILE A 164 5.50 -9.28 1.45
CA ILE A 164 6.47 -8.31 1.96
C ILE A 164 5.85 -7.31 2.94
N ASP A 165 4.53 -7.30 3.11
CA ASP A 165 3.83 -6.19 3.79
C ASP A 165 3.99 -6.21 5.32
N ASN A 166 4.43 -7.33 5.89
CA ASN A 166 4.58 -7.53 7.34
C ASN A 166 5.99 -7.98 7.77
N PHE A 167 7.02 -7.71 6.96
CA PHE A 167 8.40 -8.12 7.31
C PHE A 167 9.12 -7.08 8.19
N SER A 168 9.95 -7.57 9.11
CA SER A 168 10.93 -6.74 9.84
C SER A 168 12.17 -6.46 8.97
N ASP A 169 12.94 -5.41 9.28
CA ASP A 169 14.15 -5.02 8.50
C ASP A 169 15.15 -6.19 8.35
N ASP A 170 15.40 -6.91 9.44
CA ASP A 170 16.30 -8.07 9.43
C ASP A 170 15.79 -9.19 8.49
N LYS A 171 14.48 -9.45 8.50
CA LYS A 171 13.87 -10.47 7.64
C LYS A 171 13.88 -10.07 6.16
N LEU A 172 13.76 -8.77 5.86
CA LEU A 172 13.91 -8.24 4.50
C LEU A 172 15.35 -8.44 3.99
N ARG A 173 16.35 -8.17 4.83
CA ARG A 173 17.77 -8.36 4.46
C ARG A 173 18.11 -9.82 4.20
N GLU A 174 17.61 -10.73 5.02
CA GLU A 174 17.80 -12.17 4.84
C GLU A 174 17.11 -12.65 3.55
N THR A 175 15.84 -12.29 3.35
CA THR A 175 15.08 -12.65 2.14
C THR A 175 15.74 -12.10 0.87
N ALA A 176 16.28 -10.88 0.90
CA ALA A 176 17.00 -10.30 -0.23
C ALA A 176 18.27 -11.07 -0.59
N LYS A 177 19.03 -11.54 0.42
CA LYS A 177 20.22 -12.38 0.21
C LYS A 177 19.84 -13.74 -0.36
N GLU A 178 18.80 -14.38 0.16
CA GLU A 178 18.29 -15.65 -0.37
C GLU A 178 17.84 -15.52 -1.83
N MET A 179 17.09 -14.48 -2.16
CA MET A 179 16.67 -14.21 -3.54
C MET A 179 17.85 -13.99 -4.47
N TRP A 180 18.87 -13.25 -4.02
CA TRP A 180 20.09 -13.04 -4.78
C TRP A 180 20.82 -14.36 -5.04
N GLN A 181 20.95 -15.23 -4.04
CA GLN A 181 21.57 -16.55 -4.20
C GLN A 181 20.81 -17.42 -5.20
N VAL A 182 19.47 -17.47 -5.12
CA VAL A 182 18.64 -18.21 -6.07
C VAL A 182 18.82 -17.69 -7.49
N LEU A 183 18.91 -16.38 -7.67
CA LEU A 183 19.13 -15.77 -8.99
C LEU A 183 20.51 -16.14 -9.55
N PHE A 184 21.53 -16.09 -8.71
CA PHE A 184 22.90 -16.48 -9.07
C PHE A 184 22.98 -17.94 -9.51
N ASP A 185 22.38 -18.85 -8.74
CA ASP A 185 22.37 -20.28 -9.07
C ASP A 185 21.60 -20.56 -10.38
N LEU A 186 20.48 -19.88 -10.60
CA LEU A 186 19.71 -20.00 -11.86
C LEU A 186 20.51 -19.48 -13.06
N GLU A 187 21.30 -18.41 -12.89
CA GLU A 187 22.18 -17.89 -13.93
C GLU A 187 23.31 -18.85 -14.26
N ALA A 188 23.93 -19.47 -13.25
CA ALA A 188 24.95 -20.50 -13.46
C ALA A 188 24.38 -21.69 -14.26
N ILE A 189 23.20 -22.19 -13.87
CA ILE A 189 22.52 -23.29 -14.60
C ILE A 189 22.17 -22.88 -16.05
N LYS A 190 21.74 -21.64 -16.26
CA LYS A 190 21.47 -21.09 -17.60
C LYS A 190 22.74 -21.08 -18.45
N TYR A 191 23.85 -20.65 -17.87
CA TYR A 191 25.15 -20.56 -18.53
C TYR A 191 25.67 -21.94 -18.96
N ASP A 192 25.66 -22.93 -18.06
CA ASP A 192 26.08 -24.31 -18.38
C ASP A 192 25.23 -24.95 -19.48
N LYS A 193 23.91 -24.71 -19.45
CA LYS A 193 23.00 -25.15 -20.52
C LYS A 193 23.33 -24.46 -21.84
N LEU A 194 23.61 -23.17 -21.83
CA LEU A 194 23.95 -22.44 -23.04
C LEU A 194 25.28 -22.92 -23.66
N LEU A 195 26.27 -23.24 -22.83
CA LEU A 195 27.56 -23.78 -23.27
C LEU A 195 27.49 -25.23 -23.76
N SER A 196 26.64 -26.07 -23.17
CA SER A 196 26.49 -27.47 -23.57
C SER A 196 25.72 -27.63 -24.89
N LEU A 197 24.77 -26.73 -25.21
CA LEU A 197 24.00 -26.77 -26.45
C LEU A 197 24.85 -26.81 -27.75
N PRO A 198 25.85 -25.95 -27.97
CA PRO A 198 26.68 -26.01 -29.18
C PRO A 198 27.47 -27.31 -29.27
N ARG A 199 27.96 -27.84 -28.14
CA ARG A 199 28.63 -29.15 -28.09
C ARG A 199 27.69 -30.28 -28.50
N SER A 200 26.46 -30.31 -27.98
CA SER A 200 25.45 -31.30 -28.35
C SER A 200 25.04 -31.19 -29.82
N LYS A 201 24.89 -29.97 -30.35
CA LYS A 201 24.61 -29.74 -31.78
C LYS A 201 25.72 -30.27 -32.67
N TYR A 202 26.98 -29.98 -32.32
CA TYR A 202 28.14 -30.50 -33.05
C TYR A 202 28.18 -32.02 -33.01
N LEU A 203 28.04 -32.63 -31.83
CA LEU A 203 28.02 -34.08 -31.68
C LEU A 203 26.89 -34.73 -32.50
N PHE A 204 25.69 -34.13 -32.48
CA PHE A 204 24.58 -34.58 -33.31
C PHE A 204 24.94 -34.50 -34.81
N MET A 205 25.54 -33.39 -35.26
CA MET A 205 25.93 -33.23 -36.66
C MET A 205 26.97 -34.27 -37.10
N VAL A 206 27.95 -34.55 -36.23
CA VAL A 206 28.98 -35.58 -36.47
C VAL A 206 28.34 -36.97 -36.55
N ILE A 207 27.41 -37.30 -35.65
CA ILE A 207 26.69 -38.59 -35.68
C ILE A 207 25.90 -38.71 -36.98
N VAL A 208 25.14 -37.67 -37.36
CA VAL A 208 24.37 -37.66 -38.61
C VAL A 208 25.30 -37.86 -39.82
N PHE A 209 26.43 -37.17 -39.85
CA PHE A 209 27.41 -37.32 -40.95
C PHE A 209 28.02 -38.72 -40.99
N GLN A 210 28.42 -39.30 -39.86
CA GLN A 210 28.96 -40.66 -39.80
C GLN A 210 27.91 -41.71 -40.17
N THR A 211 26.66 -41.55 -39.73
CA THR A 211 25.55 -42.43 -40.12
C THR A 211 25.29 -42.33 -41.62
N PHE A 212 25.30 -41.12 -42.17
CA PHE A 212 25.11 -40.92 -43.60
C PHE A 212 26.27 -41.49 -44.43
N ALA A 213 27.52 -41.30 -43.97
CA ALA A 213 28.70 -41.87 -44.58
C ALA A 213 28.64 -43.40 -44.60
N LYS A 214 28.27 -44.06 -43.49
CA LYS A 214 28.08 -45.53 -43.42
C LYS A 214 27.03 -46.03 -44.40
N ILE A 215 25.88 -45.35 -44.47
CA ILE A 215 24.82 -45.68 -45.45
C ILE A 215 25.33 -45.55 -46.89
N PHE A 216 26.20 -44.57 -47.18
CA PHE A 216 26.76 -44.34 -48.52
C PHE A 216 27.94 -45.25 -48.86
N THR A 217 28.77 -45.63 -47.89
CA THR A 217 29.92 -46.53 -48.09
C THR A 217 29.54 -48.01 -48.00
N GLY A 218 28.32 -48.33 -47.58
CA GLY A 218 27.75 -49.68 -47.65
C GLY A 218 28.24 -50.64 -46.55
N ASP A 219 28.76 -50.10 -45.44
CA ASP A 219 29.08 -50.85 -44.21
C ASP A 219 27.90 -50.84 -43.22
#